data_AF-A0A529Q7S5-F1
#
_entry.id   AF-A0A529Q7S5-F1
#
_cell.length_a   1.000
_cell.length_b   1.000
_cell.length_c   1.000
_cell.angle_alpha   90.00
_cell.angle_beta   90.00
_cell.angle_gamma   90.00
#
_symmetry.space_group_name_H-M   'P 1'
#
loop_
_entity.id
_entity.type
_entity.pdbx_description
1 polymer ?
#
loop_
_entity_poly.entity_id
_entity_poly.type
_entity_poly.pdbx_seq_one_letter_code
_entity_poly.pdbx_strand_id
1 'polypeptide(L)' 'MSLVETDDVESGEILSLHQRILSDIREKILSGAWAPGHRIPFEHELTAQYNCSRMTVNKALSQLAKAGL' A
#
# COMPACT_ATOMS: atom_id res chain seq x y z
N MET A 1 0.42 27.39 -12.93
CA MET A 1 0.35 26.14 -13.71
C MET A 1 1.27 25.14 -13.05
N SER A 2 0.81 23.91 -12.85
CA SER A 2 1.39 22.85 -12.01
C SER A 2 1.27 23.07 -10.50
N LEU A 3 0.09 22.65 -10.07
CA LEU A 3 -0.30 22.35 -8.72
C LEU A 3 0.51 21.12 -8.27
N VAL A 4 1.55 21.35 -7.46
CA VAL A 4 2.26 20.29 -6.74
C VAL A 4 1.52 20.07 -5.42
N GLU A 5 0.50 19.21 -5.45
CA GLU A 5 -0.03 18.58 -4.24
C GLU A 5 1.04 17.61 -3.73
N THR A 6 2.05 18.16 -3.05
CA THR A 6 2.95 17.41 -2.16
C THR A 6 2.52 17.71 -0.73
N ASP A 7 1.39 17.13 -0.36
CA ASP A 7 0.97 16.87 1.02
C ASP A 7 1.52 15.46 1.34
N ASP A 8 2.26 15.14 2.39
CA ASP A 8 2.51 15.73 3.70
C ASP A 8 3.81 15.08 4.26
N VAL A 9 4.59 15.80 5.05
CA VAL A 9 5.54 15.17 6.00
C VAL A 9 5.36 15.73 7.42
N GLU A 10 5.09 14.78 8.32
CA GLU A 10 5.41 14.73 9.76
C GLU A 10 4.52 15.49 10.77
N SER A 11 3.60 14.75 11.42
CA SER A 11 3.19 14.99 12.83
C SER A 11 2.51 13.76 13.49
N GLY A 12 3.27 12.72 13.85
CA GLY A 12 2.84 11.67 14.81
C GLY A 12 1.59 10.85 14.45
N GLU A 13 1.35 10.65 13.16
CA GLU A 13 0.00 10.49 12.61
C GLU A 13 -0.55 9.06 12.68
N ILE A 14 -1.87 8.98 12.93
CA ILE A 14 -2.68 7.79 12.69
C ILE A 14 -2.72 7.58 11.16
N LEU A 15 -1.63 7.06 10.58
CA LEU A 15 -1.60 6.63 9.18
C LEU A 15 -2.82 5.75 8.96
N SER A 16 -3.65 6.13 8.00
CA SER A 16 -4.85 5.36 7.68
C SER A 16 -4.45 3.91 7.40
N LEU A 17 -5.29 2.95 7.79
CA LEU A 17 -4.98 1.52 7.63
C LEU A 17 -4.57 1.18 6.19
N HIS A 18 -5.15 1.88 5.22
CA HIS A 18 -4.75 1.87 3.82
C HIS A 18 -3.30 2.29 3.57
N GLN A 19 -2.87 3.45 4.08
CA GLN A 19 -1.49 3.92 3.94
C GLN A 19 -0.50 2.96 4.60
N ARG A 20 -0.85 2.39 5.75
CA ARG A 20 -0.01 1.39 6.42
C ARG A 20 0.21 0.16 5.55
N ILE A 21 -0.85 -0.40 4.97
CA ILE A 21 -0.76 -1.55 4.05
C ILE A 21 0.10 -1.19 2.84
N LEU A 22 -0.10 -0.01 2.28
CA LEU A 22 0.61 0.44 1.09
C LEU A 22 2.11 0.61 1.35
N SER A 23 2.50 1.27 2.43
CA SER A 23 3.90 1.41 2.82
C SER A 23 4.54 0.06 3.12
N ASP A 24 3.86 -0.82 3.85
CA ASP A 24 4.38 -2.15 4.22
C ASP A 24 4.61 -3.04 2.99
N ILE A 25 3.66 -3.05 2.05
CA ILE A 25 3.82 -3.79 0.78
C ILE A 25 4.91 -3.16 -0.09
N ARG A 26 4.93 -1.82 -0.19
CA ARG A 26 5.98 -1.10 -0.93
C ARG A 26 7.36 -1.44 -0.38
N GLU A 27 7.52 -1.48 0.93
CA GLU A 27 8.77 -1.86 1.59
C GLU A 27 9.14 -3.33 1.32
N LYS A 28 8.18 -4.25 1.32
CA LYS A 28 8.41 -5.66 0.91
C LYS A 28 8.88 -5.78 -0.55
N ILE A 29 8.34 -4.96 -1.45
CA ILE A 29 8.77 -4.95 -2.85
C ILE A 29 10.18 -4.36 -2.97
N LEU A 30 10.44 -3.21 -2.32
CA LEU A 30 11.72 -2.51 -2.37
C LEU A 30 12.86 -3.27 -1.68
N SER A 31 12.56 -3.95 -0.57
CA SER A 31 13.51 -4.83 0.13
C SER A 31 13.79 -6.12 -0.62
N GLY A 32 13.02 -6.44 -1.67
CA GLY A 32 13.13 -7.67 -2.45
C GLY A 32 12.45 -8.89 -1.78
N ALA A 33 11.74 -8.70 -0.67
CA ALA A 33 10.91 -9.76 -0.09
C ALA A 33 9.85 -10.25 -1.08
N TRP A 34 9.24 -9.32 -1.83
CA TRP A 34 8.38 -9.60 -2.98
C TRP A 34 9.06 -9.15 -4.26
N ALA A 35 9.79 -10.07 -4.89
CA ALA A 35 10.48 -9.80 -6.14
C ALA A 35 9.50 -9.34 -7.24
N PRO A 36 9.95 -8.50 -8.19
CA PRO A 36 9.13 -8.14 -9.35
C PRO A 36 8.67 -9.40 -10.09
N GLY A 37 7.35 -9.53 -10.29
CA GLY A 37 6.71 -10.73 -10.84
C GLY A 37 6.22 -11.74 -9.79
N HIS A 38 6.45 -11.48 -8.49
CA HIS A 38 5.81 -12.22 -7.41
C HIS A 38 4.30 -11.99 -7.43
N ARG A 39 3.52 -13.07 -7.27
CA ARG A 39 2.07 -12.93 -7.13
C ARG A 39 1.75 -12.44 -5.74
N ILE A 40 1.10 -11.28 -5.67
CA ILE A 40 0.57 -10.75 -4.43
C ILE A 40 -0.44 -11.75 -3.84
N PRO A 41 -0.45 -11.96 -2.51
CA PRO A 41 -1.47 -12.78 -1.85
C PRO A 41 -2.89 -12.31 -2.16
N PHE A 42 -3.86 -13.22 -2.08
CA PHE A 42 -5.25 -12.87 -2.35
C PHE A 42 -5.77 -11.82 -1.35
N GLU A 43 -6.77 -11.03 -1.76
CA GLU A 43 -7.27 -9.96 -0.89
C GLU A 43 -7.80 -10.50 0.44
N HIS A 44 -8.38 -11.71 0.47
CA HIS A 44 -8.88 -12.30 1.70
C HIS A 44 -7.77 -12.56 2.73
N GLU A 45 -6.59 -13.01 2.29
CA GLU A 45 -5.43 -13.22 3.15
C GLU A 45 -4.92 -11.89 3.71
N LEU A 46 -4.84 -10.87 2.85
CA LEU A 46 -4.44 -9.53 3.28
C LEU A 46 -5.46 -8.90 4.22
N THR A 47 -6.76 -9.07 3.98
CA THR A 47 -7.80 -8.58 4.90
C THR A 47 -7.73 -9.25 6.26
N ALA A 48 -7.40 -10.54 6.32
CA ALA A 48 -7.22 -11.27 7.57
C ALA A 48 -5.93 -10.82 8.29
N GLN A 49 -4.85 -10.60 7.55
CA GLN A 49 -3.55 -10.21 8.09
C GLN A 49 -3.54 -8.78 8.65
N TYR A 50 -4.18 -7.85 7.94
CA TYR A 50 -4.27 -6.44 8.33
C TYR A 50 -5.58 -6.08 9.04
N ASN A 51 -6.45 -7.07 9.27
CA ASN A 51 -7.77 -6.95 9.90
C ASN A 51 -8.61 -5.79 9.35
N CYS A 52 -8.67 -5.68 8.03
CA CYS A 52 -9.24 -4.55 7.31
C CYS A 52 -10.30 -4.97 6.27
N SER A 53 -11.08 -4.00 5.78
CA SER A 53 -12.08 -4.25 4.74
C SER A 53 -11.42 -4.57 3.38
N ARG A 54 -12.07 -5.42 2.58
CA ARG A 54 -11.61 -5.74 1.20
C ARG A 54 -11.42 -4.49 0.34
N MET A 55 -12.30 -3.49 0.49
CA MET A 55 -12.15 -2.22 -0.22
C MET A 55 -10.84 -1.50 0.10
N THR A 56 -10.36 -1.57 1.35
CA THR A 56 -9.11 -0.95 1.79
C THR A 56 -7.91 -1.66 1.16
N VAL A 57 -7.90 -3.00 1.16
CA VAL A 57 -6.86 -3.80 0.48
C VAL A 57 -6.86 -3.52 -1.01
N ASN A 58 -8.03 -3.60 -1.65
CA ASN A 58 -8.14 -3.41 -3.10
C ASN A 58 -7.68 -2.01 -3.52
N LYS A 59 -7.97 -0.98 -2.71
CA LYS A 59 -7.48 0.39 -2.95
C LYS A 59 -5.96 0.49 -2.83
N ALA A 60 -5.37 -0.15 -1.82
CA ALA A 60 -3.91 -0.17 -1.63
C ALA A 60 -3.21 -0.90 -2.78
N LEU A 61 -3.69 -2.10 -3.15
CA LEU A 61 -3.17 -2.88 -4.27
C LEU A 61 -3.33 -2.14 -5.60
N SER A 62 -4.48 -1.52 -5.84
CA SER A 62 -4.71 -0.73 -7.05
C SER A 62 -3.78 0.48 -7.12
N GLN A 63 -3.46 1.12 -5.99
CA GLN A 63 -2.48 2.21 -5.97
C GLN A 63 -1.06 1.73 -6.24
N LEU A 64 -0.65 0.59 -5.68
CA LEU A 64 0.66 -0.02 -5.97
C LEU A 64 0.78 -0.39 -7.44
N ALA A 65 -0.24 -1.05 -8.00
CA ALA A 65 -0.30 -1.39 -9.42
C ALA A 65 -0.26 -0.13 -10.32
N LYS A 66 -0.97 0.94 -9.94
CA LYS A 66 -0.89 2.24 -10.63
C LYS A 66 0.49 2.89 -10.55
N ALA A 67 1.20 2.68 -9.44
CA ALA A 67 2.57 3.15 -9.26
C ALA A 67 3.60 2.32 -10.05
N GLY A 68 3.18 1.23 -10.71
CA GLY A 68 4.05 0.37 -11.50
C GLY A 68 4.96 -0.54 -10.67
N LEU A 69 4.57 -0.79 -9.41
CA LEU A 69 5.18 -1.77 -8.51
C LEU A 69 4.38 -3.08 -8.57
#